data_AF-A0A813GJX8-F1
#
_entry.id   AF-A0A813GJX8-F1
#
_cell.length_a   1.000
_cell.length_b   1.000
_cell.length_c   1.000
_cell.angle_alpha   90.00
_cell.angle_beta   90.00
_cell.angle_gamma   90.00
#
_symmetry.space_group_name_H-M   'P 1'
#
loop_
_entity.id
_entity.type
_entity.pdbx_description
1 polymer ?
#
loop_
_entity_poly.entity_id
_entity_poly.type
_entity_poly.pdbx_seq_one_letter_code
_entity_poly.pdbx_strand_id
1 'polypeptide(L)'
;ACGFCRRRAPPPPTSRLAATAPVANSPVPDPGVVESEAVSNPDSAYSNEWEQDQAVLKELDALGLALGDRQAAVACATSLKFAELRALRLLAEQASHGIDYRSVGQGWQKGHPMDRLSYREGKGKSCLRAESQLRSKASVEALQKICSDLGANPAGAASAISATFVREIGADQSLGSSATFEGVLKSLEAELLMPLRSLNEDQRSMSKSFPGLDLPTEEIRKTVAAITRNVLQGTFKQWRYSNP
;
A
#
# COMPACT_ATOMS: atom_id res chain seq x y z
N ALA A 1 43.08 25.27 -29.03
CA ALA A 1 43.49 23.88 -29.35
C ALA A 1 42.25 23.00 -29.31
N CYS A 2 41.74 22.61 -30.48
CA CYS A 2 40.52 21.82 -30.63
C CYS A 2 40.80 20.34 -30.40
N GLY A 3 40.19 19.78 -29.36
CA GLY A 3 40.28 18.37 -28.99
C GLY A 3 39.29 17.50 -29.77
N PHE A 4 39.84 16.55 -30.51
CA PHE A 4 39.21 15.50 -31.30
C PHE A 4 38.32 14.58 -30.43
N CYS A 5 37.00 14.58 -30.62
CA CYS A 5 36.11 13.53 -30.10
C CYS A 5 35.69 12.60 -31.24
N ARG A 6 36.38 11.46 -31.39
CA ARG A 6 35.98 10.37 -32.30
C ARG A 6 34.75 9.65 -31.73
N ARG A 7 33.60 9.81 -32.38
CA ARG A 7 32.41 8.97 -32.15
C ARG A 7 32.67 7.58 -32.73
N ARG A 8 32.62 6.53 -31.89
CA ARG A 8 32.53 5.14 -32.36
C ARG A 8 31.06 4.81 -32.65
N ALA A 9 30.81 4.23 -33.81
CA ALA A 9 29.49 3.74 -34.20
C ALA A 9 29.09 2.52 -33.33
N PRO A 10 27.80 2.33 -33.03
CA PRO A 10 27.30 1.15 -32.33
C PRO A 10 27.32 -0.09 -33.24
N PRO A 11 27.53 -1.29 -32.68
CA PRO A 11 27.46 -2.54 -33.44
C PRO A 11 26.01 -2.90 -33.83
N PRO A 12 25.81 -3.66 -34.92
CA PRO A 12 24.49 -4.10 -35.38
C PRO A 12 23.87 -5.16 -34.44
N PRO A 13 22.54 -5.29 -34.42
CA PRO A 13 21.84 -6.26 -33.59
C PRO A 13 22.04 -7.69 -34.10
N THR A 14 22.41 -8.58 -33.19
CA THR A 14 22.48 -10.03 -33.43
C THR A 14 21.07 -10.64 -33.33
N SER A 15 20.55 -11.09 -34.47
CA SER A 15 19.39 -12.00 -34.54
C SER A 15 19.68 -13.25 -33.71
N ARG A 16 18.87 -13.50 -32.68
CA ARG A 16 18.82 -14.81 -32.01
C ARG A 16 17.58 -15.58 -32.42
N LEU A 17 17.88 -16.79 -32.87
CA LEU A 17 17.02 -17.83 -33.39
C LEU A 17 16.01 -18.31 -32.35
N ALA A 18 14.83 -18.67 -32.87
CA ALA A 18 13.75 -19.34 -32.17
C ALA A 18 14.24 -20.67 -31.54
N ALA A 19 13.97 -20.85 -30.26
CA ALA A 19 14.13 -22.12 -29.57
C ALA A 19 12.78 -22.85 -29.54
N THR A 20 12.78 -24.03 -30.13
CA THR A 20 11.74 -25.05 -30.17
C THR A 20 11.36 -25.57 -28.79
N ALA A 21 10.05 -25.77 -28.57
CA ALA A 21 9.47 -26.38 -27.37
C ALA A 21 9.71 -27.90 -27.31
N PRO A 22 9.87 -28.48 -26.11
CA PRO A 22 9.74 -29.93 -25.92
C PRO A 22 8.45 -30.32 -25.16
N VAL A 23 7.68 -31.17 -25.85
CA VAL A 23 7.13 -32.47 -25.42
C VAL A 23 6.42 -32.58 -24.06
N ALA A 24 5.14 -32.94 -24.15
CA ALA A 24 4.26 -33.35 -23.07
C ALA A 24 4.72 -34.67 -22.41
N ASN A 25 4.81 -34.66 -21.08
CA ASN A 25 4.91 -35.87 -20.27
C ASN A 25 3.52 -36.27 -19.75
N SER A 26 3.17 -37.53 -19.98
CA SER A 26 1.95 -38.19 -19.51
C SER A 26 1.88 -38.28 -17.98
N PRO A 27 0.67 -38.36 -17.40
CA PRO A 27 0.49 -38.46 -15.95
C PRO A 27 0.74 -39.88 -15.43
N VAL A 28 1.46 -39.96 -14.31
CA VAL A 28 1.63 -41.16 -13.49
C VAL A 28 0.41 -41.28 -12.56
N PRO A 29 -0.27 -42.44 -12.46
CA PRO A 29 -1.32 -42.65 -11.48
C PRO A 29 -0.70 -42.86 -10.08
N ASP A 30 -1.17 -42.07 -9.11
CA ASP A 30 -0.74 -42.09 -7.72
C ASP A 30 -1.44 -43.24 -6.95
N PRO A 31 -0.70 -44.10 -6.22
CA PRO A 31 -1.30 -45.21 -5.48
C PRO A 31 -1.85 -44.77 -4.11
N GLY A 32 -3.12 -45.10 -3.88
CA GLY A 32 -3.61 -45.48 -2.56
C GLY A 32 -3.84 -44.36 -1.56
N VAL A 33 -5.03 -43.75 -1.64
CA VAL A 33 -5.63 -43.01 -0.51
C VAL A 33 -5.87 -43.99 0.64
N VAL A 34 -5.06 -43.89 1.69
CA VAL A 34 -5.37 -44.49 2.99
C VAL A 34 -6.23 -43.49 3.73
N GLU A 35 -7.53 -43.77 3.84
CA GLU A 35 -8.46 -43.00 4.66
C GLU A 35 -8.06 -43.14 6.13
N SER A 36 -7.24 -42.20 6.63
CA SER A 36 -7.06 -42.01 8.06
C SER A 36 -8.29 -41.28 8.59
N GLU A 37 -9.16 -42.01 9.29
CA GLU A 37 -10.26 -41.42 10.05
C GLU A 37 -9.68 -40.39 11.03
N ALA A 38 -9.90 -39.11 10.73
CA ALA A 38 -9.49 -38.00 11.57
C ALA A 38 -10.31 -38.06 12.88
N VAL A 39 -9.66 -38.55 13.93
CA VAL A 39 -10.16 -38.46 15.31
C VAL A 39 -10.36 -36.98 15.62
N SER A 40 -11.62 -36.56 15.57
CA SER A 40 -12.04 -35.18 15.80
C SER A 40 -11.84 -34.89 17.28
N ASN A 41 -10.79 -34.15 17.63
CA ASN A 41 -10.45 -33.84 19.00
C ASN A 41 -11.37 -32.69 19.49
N PRO A 42 -12.34 -32.94 20.39
CA PRO A 42 -13.34 -31.95 20.77
C PRO A 42 -12.76 -30.75 21.53
N ASP A 43 -11.51 -30.84 22.02
CA ASP A 43 -10.80 -29.75 22.68
C ASP A 43 -10.27 -28.66 21.72
N SER A 44 -10.35 -28.87 20.40
CA SER A 44 -9.84 -27.92 19.40
C SER A 44 -10.71 -26.65 19.25
N ALA A 45 -11.97 -26.67 19.67
CA ALA A 45 -12.90 -25.57 19.39
C ALA A 45 -12.73 -24.38 20.36
N TYR A 46 -12.39 -24.65 21.63
CA TYR A 46 -12.32 -23.61 22.67
C TYR A 46 -11.08 -22.71 22.57
N SER A 47 -9.97 -23.18 21.99
CA SER A 47 -8.75 -22.37 21.84
C SER A 47 -8.90 -21.23 20.82
N ASN A 48 -9.78 -21.38 19.82
CA ASN A 48 -9.85 -20.42 18.71
C ASN A 48 -10.63 -19.15 19.03
N GLU A 49 -11.66 -19.20 19.90
CA GLU A 49 -12.47 -18.01 20.23
C GLU A 49 -11.68 -17.01 21.09
N TRP A 50 -10.98 -17.49 22.13
CA TRP A 50 -10.19 -16.62 23.00
C TRP A 50 -9.06 -15.90 22.27
N GLU A 51 -8.39 -16.59 21.33
CA GLU A 51 -7.34 -15.98 20.51
C GLU A 51 -7.89 -14.90 19.57
N GLN A 52 -9.09 -15.11 19.02
CA GLN A 52 -9.77 -14.11 18.18
C GLN A 52 -10.16 -12.87 18.99
N ASP A 53 -10.70 -13.04 20.19
CA ASP A 53 -11.06 -11.93 21.07
C ASP A 53 -9.84 -11.10 21.46
N GLN A 54 -8.72 -11.74 21.81
CA GLN A 54 -7.46 -11.04 22.10
C GLN A 54 -6.92 -10.28 20.88
N ALA A 55 -7.04 -10.86 19.68
CA ALA A 55 -6.63 -10.19 18.45
C ALA A 55 -7.49 -8.95 18.16
N VAL A 56 -8.81 -9.03 18.35
CA VAL A 56 -9.74 -7.91 18.17
C VAL A 56 -9.42 -6.79 19.15
N LEU A 57 -9.21 -7.10 20.44
CA LEU A 57 -8.87 -6.12 21.46
C LEU A 57 -7.57 -5.39 21.14
N LYS A 58 -6.56 -6.11 20.64
CA LYS A 58 -5.28 -5.53 20.22
C LYS A 58 -5.44 -4.56 19.04
N GLU A 59 -6.23 -4.92 18.04
CA GLU A 59 -6.48 -4.02 16.90
C GLU A 59 -7.27 -2.78 17.34
N LEU A 60 -8.26 -2.94 18.24
CA LEU A 60 -9.04 -1.83 18.81
C LEU A 60 -8.17 -0.86 19.61
N ASP A 61 -7.32 -1.38 20.50
CA ASP A 61 -6.42 -0.56 21.32
C ASP A 61 -5.46 0.24 20.45
N ALA A 62 -4.90 -0.41 19.43
CA ALA A 62 -4.02 0.25 18.47
C ALA A 62 -4.75 1.28 17.61
N LEU A 63 -6.02 1.04 17.25
CA LEU A 63 -6.85 2.00 16.52
C LEU A 63 -7.13 3.23 17.38
N GLY A 64 -7.53 3.02 18.65
CA GLY A 64 -7.77 4.10 19.60
C GLY A 64 -6.54 4.97 19.83
N LEU A 65 -5.36 4.35 19.92
CA LEU A 65 -4.08 5.08 20.01
C LEU A 65 -3.80 5.89 18.74
N ALA A 66 -3.95 5.29 17.56
CA ALA A 66 -3.68 5.96 16.29
C ALA A 66 -4.63 7.14 16.00
N LEU A 67 -5.89 7.03 16.43
CA LEU A 67 -6.89 8.09 16.31
C LEU A 67 -6.77 9.17 17.40
N GLY A 68 -6.09 8.87 18.52
CA GLY A 68 -6.19 9.69 19.74
C GLY A 68 -7.60 9.73 20.34
N ASP A 69 -8.47 8.78 19.96
CA ASP A 69 -9.87 8.70 20.38
C ASP A 69 -10.28 7.23 20.51
N ARG A 70 -10.23 6.72 21.74
CA ARG A 70 -10.64 5.34 22.05
C ARG A 70 -12.14 5.14 21.88
N GLN A 71 -12.96 6.18 22.11
CA GLN A 71 -14.42 6.05 22.01
C GLN A 71 -14.85 5.86 20.55
N ALA A 72 -14.27 6.64 19.63
CA ALA A 72 -14.47 6.44 18.19
C ALA A 72 -14.04 5.04 17.73
N ALA A 73 -12.90 4.54 18.23
CA ALA A 73 -12.43 3.19 17.92
C ALA A 73 -13.41 2.11 18.40
N VAL A 74 -13.89 2.19 19.65
CA VAL A 74 -14.88 1.23 20.20
C VAL A 74 -16.19 1.28 19.41
N ALA A 75 -16.67 2.47 19.05
CA ALA A 75 -17.94 2.64 18.35
C ALA A 75 -17.99 1.91 17.00
N CYS A 76 -16.88 1.87 16.26
CA CYS A 76 -16.82 1.14 14.99
C CYS A 76 -16.44 -0.34 15.15
N ALA A 77 -15.55 -0.68 16.10
CA ALA A 77 -14.96 -2.02 16.18
C ALA A 77 -16.00 -3.14 16.41
N THR A 78 -17.08 -2.86 17.14
CA THR A 78 -18.14 -3.85 17.40
C THR A 78 -18.95 -4.21 16.17
N SER A 79 -18.90 -3.38 15.11
CA SER A 79 -19.72 -3.51 13.92
C SER A 79 -18.92 -3.94 12.67
N LEU A 80 -17.60 -4.04 12.80
CA LEU A 80 -16.69 -4.34 11.69
C LEU A 80 -16.22 -5.79 11.72
N LYS A 81 -15.97 -6.36 10.54
CA LYS A 81 -15.23 -7.62 10.43
C LYS A 81 -13.77 -7.39 10.83
N PHE A 82 -13.10 -8.43 11.33
CA PHE A 82 -11.70 -8.34 11.73
C PHE A 82 -10.78 -7.72 10.66
N ALA A 83 -10.95 -8.12 9.39
CA ALA A 83 -10.17 -7.57 8.28
C ALA A 83 -10.41 -6.07 8.06
N GLU A 84 -11.63 -5.59 8.26
CA GLU A 84 -12.01 -4.18 8.12
C GLU A 84 -11.46 -3.36 9.29
N LEU A 85 -11.58 -3.87 10.53
CA LEU A 85 -10.98 -3.27 11.72
C LEU A 85 -9.46 -3.12 11.57
N ARG A 86 -8.78 -4.19 11.13
CA ARG A 86 -7.34 -4.20 10.87
C ARG A 86 -6.95 -3.20 9.77
N ALA A 87 -7.70 -3.15 8.67
CA ALA A 87 -7.47 -2.18 7.60
C ALA A 87 -7.61 -0.74 8.11
N LEU A 88 -8.69 -0.45 8.84
CA LEU A 88 -8.94 0.87 9.40
C LEU A 88 -7.85 1.29 10.40
N ARG A 89 -7.40 0.36 11.24
CA ARG A 89 -6.30 0.56 12.18
C ARG A 89 -4.97 0.83 11.48
N LEU A 90 -4.61 0.03 10.46
CA LEU A 90 -3.41 0.25 9.65
C LEU A 90 -3.43 1.60 8.95
N LEU A 91 -4.60 1.96 8.41
CA LEU A 91 -4.81 3.24 7.73
C LEU A 91 -4.63 4.41 8.70
N ALA A 92 -5.21 4.34 9.90
CA ALA A 92 -5.04 5.36 10.93
C ALA A 92 -3.58 5.49 11.39
N GLU A 93 -2.90 4.39 11.66
CA GLU A 93 -1.48 4.39 12.08
C GLU A 93 -0.59 5.04 11.01
N GLN A 94 -0.80 4.71 9.74
CA GLN A 94 0.03 5.25 8.66
C GLN A 94 -0.34 6.69 8.31
N ALA A 95 -1.62 7.07 8.40
CA ALA A 95 -2.08 8.40 8.07
C ALA A 95 -1.74 9.44 9.16
N SER A 96 -1.65 9.05 10.43
CA SER A 96 -1.24 9.94 11.54
C SER A 96 0.22 10.39 11.44
N HIS A 97 1.03 9.70 10.65
CA HIS A 97 2.42 10.04 10.35
C HIS A 97 2.58 10.57 8.91
N GLY A 98 1.51 11.12 8.34
CA GLY A 98 1.44 11.58 6.97
C GLY A 98 2.42 12.70 6.63
N ILE A 99 3.36 12.44 5.72
CA ILE A 99 4.20 13.49 5.14
C ILE A 99 3.45 14.15 3.97
N ASP A 100 3.51 15.47 3.89
CA ASP A 100 3.10 16.21 2.71
C ASP A 100 4.28 16.33 1.72
N TYR A 101 4.37 15.37 0.80
CA TYR A 101 5.49 15.31 -0.15
C TYR A 101 5.49 16.50 -1.13
N ARG A 102 4.36 17.18 -1.32
CA ARG A 102 4.24 18.37 -2.18
C ARG A 102 5.00 19.55 -1.61
N SER A 103 4.96 19.74 -0.29
CA SER A 103 5.66 20.84 0.39
C SER A 103 7.11 20.51 0.71
N VAL A 104 7.45 19.23 0.90
CA VAL A 104 8.84 18.77 1.15
C VAL A 104 9.74 18.98 -0.07
N GLY A 105 9.23 18.71 -1.29
CA GLY A 105 9.97 18.89 -2.54
C GLY A 105 11.12 17.90 -2.74
N GLN A 106 11.90 18.10 -3.81
CA GLN A 106 13.10 17.30 -4.10
C GLN A 106 14.33 17.76 -3.32
N GLY A 107 15.07 16.78 -2.82
CA GLY A 107 16.23 17.01 -1.98
C GLY A 107 15.88 16.73 -0.53
N TRP A 108 15.88 15.44 -0.20
CA TRP A 108 15.77 14.94 1.17
C TRP A 108 16.91 15.58 2.00
N GLN A 109 16.62 16.70 2.65
CA GLN A 109 17.62 17.34 3.50
C GLN A 109 18.04 16.38 4.61
N LYS A 110 19.23 16.62 5.16
CA LYS A 110 19.74 15.93 6.36
C LYS A 110 18.65 15.91 7.45
N GLY A 111 18.11 14.70 7.72
CA GLY A 111 17.04 14.46 8.71
C GLY A 111 15.72 13.93 8.15
N HIS A 112 15.65 13.54 6.87
CA HIS A 112 14.54 12.73 6.36
C HIS A 112 14.70 11.25 6.77
N PRO A 113 13.63 10.54 7.18
CA PRO A 113 13.69 9.11 7.49
C PRO A 113 14.17 8.29 6.29
N MET A 114 15.16 7.43 6.49
CA MET A 114 15.73 6.57 5.42
C MET A 114 15.33 5.11 5.58
N ASP A 115 14.70 4.75 6.70
CA ASP A 115 14.28 3.41 7.02
C ASP A 115 12.86 3.40 7.62
N ARG A 116 12.23 2.23 7.54
CA ARG A 116 10.84 2.01 7.96
C ARG A 116 10.59 2.37 9.43
N LEU A 117 11.54 2.10 10.33
CA LEU A 117 11.36 2.39 11.76
C LEU A 117 11.39 3.90 12.02
N SER A 118 12.36 4.61 11.43
CA SER A 118 12.43 6.07 11.50
C SER A 118 11.18 6.76 10.96
N TYR A 119 10.54 6.18 9.93
CA TYR A 119 9.26 6.65 9.40
C TYR A 119 8.14 6.51 10.42
N ARG A 120 8.01 5.32 11.02
CA ARG A 120 7.00 5.02 12.04
C ARG A 120 7.17 5.88 13.29
N GLU A 121 8.39 6.24 13.65
CA GLU A 121 8.63 7.13 14.79
C GLU A 121 8.13 8.56 14.57
N GLY A 122 7.98 9.01 13.31
CA GLY A 122 7.45 10.33 12.99
C GLY A 122 8.33 11.51 13.45
N LYS A 123 9.58 11.27 13.88
CA LYS A 123 10.49 12.31 14.40
C LYS A 123 11.32 13.01 13.31
N GLY A 124 11.24 12.54 12.07
CA GLY A 124 11.97 13.11 10.94
C GLY A 124 11.51 14.54 10.63
N LYS A 125 12.42 15.38 10.11
CA LYS A 125 12.09 16.78 9.79
C LYS A 125 10.91 16.91 8.83
N SER A 126 10.77 15.99 7.88
CA SER A 126 9.64 15.96 6.95
C SER A 126 8.28 15.72 7.63
N CYS A 127 8.26 14.98 8.74
CA CYS A 127 7.05 14.72 9.52
C CYS A 127 6.70 15.92 10.42
N LEU A 128 7.71 16.62 10.91
CA LEU A 128 7.57 17.78 11.80
C LEU A 128 7.28 19.10 11.08
N ARG A 129 7.23 19.11 9.75
CA ARG A 129 6.80 20.31 9.00
C ARG A 129 5.35 20.62 9.31
N ALA A 130 5.03 21.91 9.40
CA ALA A 130 3.69 22.38 9.71
C ALA A 130 2.65 21.82 8.73
N GLU A 131 2.98 21.76 7.44
CA GLU A 131 2.11 21.25 6.38
C GLU A 131 1.81 19.75 6.56
N SER A 132 2.84 18.94 6.88
CA SER A 132 2.69 17.52 7.21
C SER A 132 1.85 17.31 8.47
N GLN A 133 2.09 18.10 9.53
CA GLN A 133 1.32 18.00 10.78
C GLN A 133 -0.15 18.36 10.58
N LEU A 134 -0.43 19.44 9.86
CA LEU A 134 -1.79 19.85 9.50
C LEU A 134 -2.49 18.75 8.70
N ARG A 135 -1.79 18.14 7.76
CA ARG A 135 -2.32 17.03 6.98
C ARG A 135 -2.62 15.81 7.84
N SER A 136 -1.67 15.34 8.64
CA SER A 136 -1.88 14.19 9.53
C SER A 136 -3.05 14.41 10.47
N LYS A 137 -3.18 15.62 11.01
CA LYS A 137 -4.34 16.00 11.83
C LYS A 137 -5.65 15.89 11.03
N ALA A 138 -5.71 16.45 9.83
CA ALA A 138 -6.88 16.36 8.98
C ALA A 138 -7.23 14.92 8.58
N SER A 139 -6.22 14.07 8.33
CA SER A 139 -6.41 12.65 8.05
C SER A 139 -7.00 11.92 9.26
N VAL A 140 -6.49 12.18 10.47
CA VAL A 140 -7.01 11.59 11.71
C VAL A 140 -8.44 12.04 12.00
N GLU A 141 -8.75 13.33 11.88
CA GLU A 141 -10.10 13.87 12.05
C GLU A 141 -11.09 13.22 11.05
N ALA A 142 -10.67 13.06 9.78
CA ALA A 142 -11.49 12.39 8.79
C ALA A 142 -11.72 10.90 9.11
N LEU A 143 -10.72 10.21 9.66
CA LEU A 143 -10.84 8.81 10.08
C LEU A 143 -11.69 8.64 11.33
N GLN A 144 -11.63 9.56 12.28
CA GLN A 144 -12.55 9.60 13.43
C GLN A 144 -13.99 9.70 12.94
N LYS A 145 -14.27 10.61 11.98
CA LYS A 145 -15.60 10.71 11.37
C LYS A 145 -16.04 9.41 10.71
N ILE A 146 -15.15 8.77 9.94
CA ILE A 146 -15.43 7.47 9.31
C ILE A 146 -15.76 6.41 10.37
N CYS A 147 -15.03 6.37 11.49
CA CYS A 147 -15.34 5.45 12.58
C CYS A 147 -16.74 5.68 13.14
N SER A 148 -17.12 6.93 13.39
CA SER A 148 -18.49 7.26 13.83
C SER A 148 -19.55 6.83 12.81
N ASP A 149 -19.33 7.12 11.53
CA ASP A 149 -20.25 6.75 10.45
C ASP A 149 -20.40 5.22 10.34
N LEU A 150 -19.30 4.46 10.46
CA LEU A 150 -19.29 2.99 10.38
C LEU A 150 -19.90 2.31 11.62
N GLY A 151 -19.77 2.93 12.80
CA GLY A 151 -20.46 2.46 14.00
C GLY A 151 -21.98 2.60 13.89
N ALA A 152 -22.46 3.64 13.21
CA ALA A 152 -23.89 3.83 12.94
C ALA A 152 -24.39 2.98 11.76
N ASN A 153 -23.57 2.80 10.73
CA ASN A 153 -23.90 2.05 9.52
C ASN A 153 -22.68 1.28 8.98
N PRO A 154 -22.49 0.02 9.41
CA PRO A 154 -21.35 -0.78 8.96
C PRO A 154 -21.48 -1.26 7.51
N ALA A 155 -22.66 -1.15 6.89
CA ALA A 155 -22.84 -1.54 5.51
C ALA A 155 -21.96 -0.69 4.58
N GLY A 156 -21.02 -1.34 3.90
CA GLY A 156 -20.08 -0.66 3.00
C GLY A 156 -18.77 -0.22 3.64
N ALA A 157 -18.42 -0.72 4.84
CA ALA A 157 -17.14 -0.44 5.51
C ALA A 157 -15.92 -0.65 4.60
N ALA A 158 -15.83 -1.80 3.94
CA ALA A 158 -14.77 -2.09 2.97
C ALA A 158 -14.63 -1.01 1.88
N SER A 159 -15.76 -0.51 1.34
CA SER A 159 -15.76 0.55 0.33
C SER A 159 -15.34 1.90 0.91
N ALA A 160 -15.82 2.26 2.10
CA ALA A 160 -15.46 3.50 2.79
C ALA A 160 -13.97 3.56 3.13
N ILE A 161 -13.41 2.45 3.65
CA ILE A 161 -11.98 2.32 3.94
C ILE A 161 -11.16 2.43 2.65
N SER A 162 -11.58 1.74 1.58
CA SER A 162 -10.89 1.77 0.28
C SER A 162 -10.88 3.17 -0.33
N ALA A 163 -12.03 3.86 -0.34
CA ALA A 163 -12.14 5.24 -0.81
C ALA A 163 -11.27 6.20 0.00
N THR A 164 -11.21 5.99 1.31
CA THR A 164 -10.36 6.79 2.22
C THR A 164 -8.89 6.56 1.92
N PHE A 165 -8.46 5.31 1.76
CA PHE A 165 -7.08 4.99 1.36
C PHE A 165 -6.69 5.66 0.04
N VAL A 166 -7.54 5.58 -0.98
CA VAL A 166 -7.30 6.21 -2.31
C VAL A 166 -7.13 7.72 -2.17
N ARG A 167 -7.98 8.38 -1.37
CA ARG A 167 -7.86 9.80 -1.06
C ARG A 167 -6.55 10.11 -0.32
N GLU A 168 -6.20 9.32 0.68
CA GLU A 168 -5.00 9.52 1.49
C GLU A 168 -3.71 9.40 0.67
N ILE A 169 -3.64 8.52 -0.32
CA ILE A 169 -2.49 8.41 -1.21
C ILE A 169 -2.48 9.47 -2.33
N GLY A 170 -3.48 10.36 -2.39
CA GLY A 170 -3.55 11.42 -3.40
C GLY A 170 -3.77 10.91 -4.82
N ALA A 171 -4.35 9.71 -4.97
CA ALA A 171 -4.65 9.13 -6.28
C ALA A 171 -5.92 9.76 -6.88
N ASP A 172 -5.98 9.77 -8.22
CA ASP A 172 -7.17 10.20 -8.95
C ASP A 172 -8.38 9.30 -8.62
N GLN A 173 -9.57 9.88 -8.48
CA GLN A 173 -10.78 9.15 -8.13
C GLN A 173 -11.16 8.09 -9.17
N SER A 174 -10.79 8.29 -10.44
CA SER A 174 -10.95 7.27 -11.48
C SER A 174 -10.19 5.99 -11.17
N LEU A 175 -9.03 6.08 -10.50
CA LEU A 175 -8.28 4.91 -10.04
C LEU A 175 -8.97 4.23 -8.86
N GLY A 176 -9.65 5.01 -8.02
CA GLY A 176 -10.44 4.52 -6.89
C GLY A 176 -11.57 3.57 -7.28
N SER A 177 -12.19 3.78 -8.45
CA SER A 177 -13.24 2.89 -8.97
C SER A 177 -12.77 1.44 -9.21
N SER A 178 -11.46 1.25 -9.37
CA SER A 178 -10.84 -0.05 -9.62
C SER A 178 -10.21 -0.67 -8.36
N ALA A 179 -10.24 0.03 -7.23
CA ALA A 179 -9.66 -0.45 -5.98
C ALA A 179 -10.49 -1.59 -5.39
N THR A 180 -9.82 -2.64 -4.99
CA THR A 180 -10.42 -3.76 -4.26
C THR A 180 -10.03 -3.65 -2.79
N PHE A 181 -10.94 -4.05 -1.89
CA PHE A 181 -10.63 -4.04 -0.46
C PHE A 181 -9.43 -4.93 -0.13
N GLU A 182 -9.30 -6.10 -0.77
CA GLU A 182 -8.16 -6.99 -0.59
C GLU A 182 -6.84 -6.34 -1.02
N GLY A 183 -6.82 -5.66 -2.17
CA GLY A 183 -5.64 -4.92 -2.63
C GLY A 183 -5.27 -3.78 -1.67
N VAL A 184 -6.26 -3.05 -1.15
CA VAL A 184 -6.05 -2.00 -0.13
C VAL A 184 -5.51 -2.58 1.17
N LEU A 185 -6.09 -3.65 1.70
CA LEU A 185 -5.62 -4.30 2.92
C LEU A 185 -4.18 -4.80 2.77
N LYS A 186 -3.86 -5.51 1.68
CA LYS A 186 -2.47 -5.96 1.41
C LYS A 186 -1.50 -4.78 1.30
N SER A 187 -1.94 -3.67 0.68
CA SER A 187 -1.13 -2.46 0.57
C SER A 187 -0.85 -1.83 1.94
N LEU A 188 -1.86 -1.81 2.81
CA LEU A 188 -1.73 -1.33 4.18
C LEU A 188 -0.81 -2.22 5.00
N GLU A 189 -0.92 -3.55 4.91
CA GLU A 189 -0.04 -4.51 5.60
C GLU A 189 1.41 -4.41 5.14
N ALA A 190 1.62 -4.09 3.85
CA ALA A 190 2.94 -3.83 3.27
C ALA A 190 3.44 -2.39 3.48
N GLU A 191 2.71 -1.56 4.23
CA GLU A 191 3.03 -0.14 4.50
C GLU A 191 3.24 0.72 3.26
N LEU A 192 2.41 0.50 2.25
CA LEU A 192 2.51 1.22 0.99
C LEU A 192 1.79 2.57 0.99
N LEU A 193 1.16 2.99 2.09
CA LEU A 193 0.44 4.27 2.11
C LEU A 193 1.39 5.46 1.86
N MET A 194 2.54 5.52 2.55
CA MET A 194 3.53 6.58 2.36
C MET A 194 4.24 6.49 1.00
N PRO A 195 4.75 5.32 0.54
CA PRO A 195 5.32 5.17 -0.79
C PRO A 195 4.35 5.54 -1.93
N LEU A 196 3.08 5.12 -1.87
CA LEU A 196 2.11 5.48 -2.90
C LEU A 196 1.77 6.96 -2.85
N ARG A 197 1.67 7.55 -1.66
CA ARG A 197 1.45 8.99 -1.49
C ARG A 197 2.59 9.78 -2.12
N SER A 198 3.84 9.47 -1.81
CA SER A 198 4.99 10.17 -2.40
C SER A 198 5.01 10.02 -3.92
N LEU A 199 4.70 8.83 -4.44
CA LEU A 199 4.62 8.59 -5.87
C LEU A 199 3.55 9.45 -6.56
N ASN A 200 2.34 9.51 -6.01
CA ASN A 200 1.24 10.25 -6.61
C ASN A 200 1.42 11.77 -6.49
N GLU A 201 2.06 12.26 -5.41
CA GLU A 201 2.19 13.69 -5.13
C GLU A 201 3.42 14.35 -5.74
N ASP A 202 4.53 13.63 -5.83
CA ASP A 202 5.81 14.19 -6.27
C ASP A 202 6.08 14.02 -7.78
N GLN A 203 5.05 13.65 -8.56
CA GLN A 203 5.18 13.46 -10.02
C GLN A 203 5.75 14.69 -10.73
N ARG A 204 5.44 15.90 -10.23
CA ARG A 204 5.99 17.15 -10.77
C ARG A 204 7.50 17.20 -10.67
N SER A 205 8.07 16.70 -9.58
CA SER A 205 9.51 16.74 -9.39
C SER A 205 10.19 15.60 -10.17
N MET A 206 9.50 14.48 -10.39
CA MET A 206 10.00 13.37 -11.22
C MET A 206 10.22 13.73 -12.69
N SER A 207 9.73 14.88 -13.17
CA SER A 207 9.88 15.29 -14.57
C SER A 207 11.28 15.79 -14.92
N LYS A 208 12.25 15.74 -14.00
CA LYS A 208 13.65 16.10 -14.24
C LYS A 208 14.60 15.02 -13.79
N SER A 209 15.59 14.74 -14.63
CA SER A 209 16.72 13.88 -14.30
C SER A 209 17.71 14.58 -13.36
N PHE A 210 18.66 13.82 -12.80
CA PHE A 210 19.73 14.38 -11.96
C PHE A 210 20.51 15.56 -12.59
N PRO A 211 20.92 15.53 -13.88
CA PRO A 211 21.52 16.70 -14.54
C PRO A 211 20.52 17.81 -14.90
N GLY A 212 19.25 17.68 -14.50
CA GLY A 212 18.20 18.67 -14.76
C GLY A 212 17.54 18.57 -16.13
N LEU A 213 17.82 17.52 -16.92
CA LEU A 213 17.15 17.29 -18.21
C LEU A 213 15.70 16.88 -17.99
N ASP A 214 14.80 17.43 -18.80
CA ASP A 214 13.39 17.08 -18.74
C ASP A 214 13.16 15.62 -19.14
N LEU A 215 12.31 14.95 -18.37
CA LEU A 215 11.84 13.58 -18.58
C LEU A 215 10.40 13.62 -19.12
N PRO A 216 9.96 12.56 -19.83
CA PRO A 216 8.63 12.53 -20.42
C PRO A 216 7.53 12.45 -19.35
N THR A 217 7.01 13.60 -18.94
CA THR A 217 6.02 13.76 -17.85
C THR A 217 4.78 12.89 -18.04
N GLU A 218 4.26 12.78 -19.27
CA GLU A 218 3.07 11.96 -19.54
C GLU A 218 3.34 10.46 -19.38
N GLU A 219 4.54 10.00 -19.71
CA GLU A 219 4.92 8.59 -19.52
C GLU A 219 5.10 8.27 -18.04
N ILE A 220 5.70 9.20 -17.28
CA ILE A 220 5.79 9.10 -15.81
C ILE A 220 4.40 9.02 -15.21
N ARG A 221 3.49 9.93 -15.59
CA ARG A 221 2.12 9.96 -15.08
C ARG A 221 1.36 8.67 -15.37
N LYS A 222 1.45 8.17 -16.60
CA LYS A 222 0.85 6.87 -16.98
C LYS A 222 1.43 5.71 -16.18
N THR A 223 2.75 5.71 -15.96
CA THR A 223 3.44 4.68 -15.20
C THR A 223 3.02 4.70 -13.73
N VAL A 224 2.98 5.87 -13.09
CA VAL A 224 2.50 6.02 -11.70
C VAL A 224 1.04 5.57 -11.58
N ALA A 225 0.17 5.97 -12.51
CA ALA A 225 -1.22 5.53 -12.53
C ALA A 225 -1.35 3.99 -12.71
N ALA A 226 -0.50 3.37 -13.53
CA ALA A 226 -0.47 1.93 -13.72
C ALA A 226 0.02 1.20 -12.46
N ILE A 227 1.08 1.68 -11.81
CA ILE A 227 1.59 1.14 -10.54
C ILE A 227 0.47 1.21 -9.48
N THR A 228 -0.08 2.41 -9.25
CA THR A 228 -1.13 2.64 -8.26
C THR A 228 -2.34 1.74 -8.51
N ARG A 229 -2.82 1.64 -9.76
CA ARG A 229 -3.94 0.75 -10.12
C ARG A 229 -3.66 -0.71 -9.75
N ASN A 230 -2.53 -1.25 -10.17
CA ASN A 230 -2.21 -2.65 -9.93
C ASN A 230 -1.98 -2.97 -8.45
N VAL A 231 -1.49 -2.00 -7.66
CA VAL A 231 -1.40 -2.14 -6.21
C VAL A 231 -2.79 -2.19 -5.58
N LEU A 232 -3.68 -1.26 -5.95
CA LEU A 232 -5.07 -1.20 -5.46
C LEU A 232 -5.92 -2.42 -5.87
N GLN A 233 -5.57 -3.08 -6.98
CA GLN A 233 -6.19 -4.31 -7.46
C GLN A 233 -5.57 -5.58 -6.87
N GLY A 234 -4.45 -5.47 -6.14
CA GLY A 234 -3.71 -6.65 -5.65
C GLY A 234 -2.96 -7.44 -6.72
N THR A 235 -2.84 -6.90 -7.93
CA THR A 235 -2.21 -7.55 -9.11
C THR A 235 -0.76 -7.11 -9.35
N PHE A 236 -0.22 -6.20 -8.53
CA PHE A 236 1.11 -5.60 -8.72
C PHE A 236 2.24 -6.61 -8.91
N LYS A 237 2.21 -7.73 -8.16
CA LYS A 237 3.23 -8.79 -8.30
C LYS A 237 3.28 -9.34 -9.72
N GLN A 238 2.13 -9.63 -10.33
CA GLN A 238 2.05 -10.15 -11.69
C GLN A 238 2.38 -9.05 -12.72
N TRP A 239 1.86 -7.85 -12.53
CA TRP A 239 2.10 -6.72 -13.42
C TRP A 239 3.59 -6.37 -13.52
N ARG A 240 4.32 -6.36 -12.40
CA ARG A 240 5.76 -6.05 -12.37
C ARG A 240 6.60 -6.92 -13.32
N TYR A 241 6.21 -8.17 -13.54
CA TYR A 241 6.94 -9.11 -14.40
C TYR A 241 6.37 -9.24 -15.82
N SER A 242 5.23 -8.61 -16.10
CA SER A 242 4.54 -8.70 -17.40
C SER A 242 4.44 -7.37 -18.14
N ASN A 243 4.74 -6.25 -17.46
CA ASN A 243 4.75 -4.94 -18.10
C ASN A 243 5.99 -4.79 -19.01
N PRO A 244 5.81 -4.47 -20.31
CA PRO A 244 6.91 -4.28 -21.26
C PRO A 244 7.76 -3.03 -20.98
#